data_AF-A0A3B9E6K0-F1
#
_entry.id   AF-A0A3B9E6K0-F1
#
_cell.length_a   1.000
_cell.length_b   1.000
_cell.length_c   1.000
_cell.angle_alpha   90.00
_cell.angle_beta   90.00
_cell.angle_gamma   90.00
#
_symmetry.space_group_name_H-M   'P 1'
#
loop_
_entity.id
_entity.type
_entity.pdbx_description
1 polymer ?
#
loop_
_entity_poly.entity_id
_entity_poly.type
_entity_poly.pdbx_seq_one_letter_code
_entity_poly.pdbx_strand_id
1 'polypeptide(L)' 'MSDSSALPETAGDAALAAGVDDAPGLADAVLRLWRDGGLRARLAAAGRERARRFSWPACARATMAVYDRVLASRG' A
#
# COMPACT_ATOMS: atom_id res chain seq x y z
N MET A 1 13.06 -0.37 -14.25
CA MET A 1 11.95 -1.33 -14.10
C MET A 1 11.00 -0.72 -13.08
N SER A 2 9.90 -0.13 -13.54
CA SER A 2 8.89 0.49 -12.66
C SER A 2 7.87 -0.59 -12.29
N ASP A 3 7.90 -1.02 -11.03
CA ASP A 3 6.96 -1.95 -10.42
C ASP A 3 5.57 -1.31 -10.26
N SER A 4 4.84 -1.18 -11.36
CA SER A 4 3.44 -0.71 -11.36
C SER A 4 2.50 -1.66 -10.62
N SER A 5 2.96 -2.87 -10.28
CA SER A 5 2.19 -3.93 -9.62
C SER A 5 2.07 -3.76 -8.10
N ALA A 6 3.13 -3.31 -7.43
CA ALA A 6 3.13 -3.26 -5.96
C ALA A 6 2.34 -2.08 -5.39
N LEU A 7 2.23 -0.98 -6.15
CA LEU A 7 1.56 0.24 -5.71
C LEU A 7 0.04 0.09 -5.60
N PRO A 8 -0.69 -0.49 -6.57
CA PRO A 8 -2.12 -0.77 -6.41
C PRO A 8 -2.41 -1.70 -5.23
N GLU A 9 -1.59 -2.75 -5.06
CA GLU A 9 -1.74 -3.70 -3.95
C GLU A 9 -1.44 -3.05 -2.60
N THR A 10 -0.45 -2.15 -2.53
CA THR A 10 -0.08 -1.50 -1.27
C THR A 10 -0.98 -0.33 -0.93
N ALA A 11 -1.39 0.48 -1.91
CA ALA A 11 -2.17 1.69 -1.69
C ALA A 11 -3.69 1.44 -1.65
N GLY A 12 -4.21 0.50 -2.44
CA GLY A 12 -5.65 0.30 -2.60
C GLY A 12 -6.39 1.62 -2.85
N ASP A 13 -7.53 1.81 -2.19
CA ASP A 13 -8.37 3.02 -2.33
C ASP A 13 -7.86 4.25 -1.54
N ALA A 14 -6.64 4.18 -0.99
CA ALA A 14 -6.08 5.24 -0.16
C ALA A 14 -5.18 6.24 -0.92
N ALA A 15 -5.08 6.11 -2.25
CA ALA A 15 -4.28 6.99 -3.09
C ALA A 15 -5.00 7.34 -4.40
N LEU A 16 -4.55 8.43 -5.04
CA LEU A 16 -4.83 8.68 -6.45
C LEU A 16 -3.75 7.98 -7.28
N ALA A 17 -4.16 7.26 -8.33
CA ALA A 17 -3.23 6.63 -9.26
C ALA A 17 -2.97 7.56 -10.45
N ALA A 18 -1.71 7.61 -10.89
CA ALA A 18 -1.31 8.16 -12.17
C ALA A 18 -0.69 7.02 -13.00
N GLY A 19 -0.77 7.13 -14.32
CA GLY A 19 -0.14 6.15 -15.21
C GLY A 19 1.38 6.13 -15.05
N VAL A 20 1.99 5.01 -15.42
CA VAL A 20 3.44 4.96 -15.63
C VAL A 20 3.77 5.91 -16.78
N ASP A 21 4.80 6.73 -16.60
CA ASP A 21 5.23 7.74 -17.57
C ASP A 21 4.17 8.83 -17.89
N ASP A 22 3.13 8.95 -17.05
CA ASP A 22 2.08 9.97 -17.17
C ASP A 22 2.36 11.18 -16.26
N ALA A 23 3.34 11.99 -16.67
CA ALA A 23 3.68 13.23 -15.98
C ALA A 23 2.50 14.22 -15.85
N PRO A 24 1.65 14.43 -16.88
CA PRO A 24 0.45 15.26 -16.75
C PRO A 24 -0.54 14.71 -15.71
N GLY A 25 -0.84 13.41 -15.73
CA GLY A 25 -1.74 12.81 -14.75
C GLY A 25 -1.22 12.89 -13.32
N LEU A 26 0.10 12.77 -13.12
CA LEU A 26 0.71 13.00 -11.82
C LEU A 26 0.55 14.45 -11.34
N ALA A 27 0.79 15.43 -12.23
CA ALA A 27 0.61 16.84 -11.91
C ALA A 27 -0.84 17.16 -11.51
N ASP A 28 -1.81 16.63 -12.25
CA ASP A 28 -3.23 16.79 -11.94
C ASP A 28 -3.61 16.15 -10.60
N ALA A 29 -3.09 14.96 -10.29
CA ALA A 29 -3.31 14.30 -9.01
C ALA A 29 -2.79 15.14 -7.83
N VAL A 30 -1.58 15.71 -7.97
CA VAL A 30 -0.98 16.59 -6.95
C VAL A 30 -1.81 17.87 -6.79
N LEU A 31 -2.19 18.52 -7.89
CA LEU A 31 -3.01 19.73 -7.85
C LEU A 31 -4.40 19.48 -7.23
N ARG A 32 -5.00 18.30 -7.49
CA ARG A 32 -6.27 17.92 -6.88
C ARG A 32 -6.16 17.76 -5.37
N LEU A 33 -5.10 17.11 -4.87
CA LEU A 33 -4.83 17.00 -3.42
C LEU A 33 -4.51 18.35 -2.77
N TRP A 34 -3.91 19.27 -3.51
CA TRP A 34 -3.64 20.62 -3.02
C TRP A 34 -4.92 21.42 -2.83
N ARG A 35 -5.81 21.39 -3.84
CA ARG A 35 -7.04 22.19 -3.90
C ARG A 35 -8.19 21.60 -3.06
N ASP A 36 -8.31 20.28 -3.00
CA ASP A 36 -9.38 19.60 -2.26
C ASP A 36 -8.88 19.06 -0.91
N GLY A 37 -9.06 19.88 0.13
CA GLY A 37 -8.70 19.50 1.50
C GLY A 37 -9.51 18.33 2.06
N GLY A 38 -10.76 18.15 1.60
CA GLY A 38 -11.63 17.05 2.05
C GLY A 38 -11.16 15.71 1.50
N LEU A 39 -10.85 15.66 0.19
CA LEU A 39 -10.23 14.51 -0.45
C LEU A 39 -8.91 14.15 0.23
N ARG A 40 -8.03 15.14 0.46
CA ARG A 40 -6.75 14.94 1.14
C ARG A 40 -6.93 14.32 2.54
N ALA A 41 -7.85 14.85 3.35
CA ALA A 41 -8.12 14.33 4.68
C ALA A 41 -8.63 12.88 4.65
N ARG A 42 -9.54 12.58 3.72
CA ARG A 42 -10.10 11.24 3.53
C ARG A 42 -9.03 10.22 3.12
N LEU A 43 -8.21 10.54 2.13
CA LEU A 43 -7.13 9.66 1.66
C LEU A 43 -6.07 9.46 2.76
N ALA A 44 -5.72 10.51 3.50
CA ALA A 44 -4.79 10.40 4.64
C ALA A 44 -5.32 9.48 5.75
N ALA A 45 -6.62 9.56 6.05
CA ALA A 45 -7.26 8.66 7.02
C ALA A 45 -7.26 7.21 6.52
N ALA A 46 -7.66 6.98 5.26
CA ALA A 46 -7.64 5.66 4.63
C ALA A 46 -6.23 5.06 4.59
N GLY A 47 -5.21 5.86 4.28
CA GLY A 47 -3.81 5.44 4.24
C GLY A 47 -3.30 5.00 5.61
N ARG A 48 -3.62 5.74 6.68
CA ARG A 48 -3.28 5.35 8.05
C ARG A 48 -3.94 4.04 8.46
N GLU A 49 -5.21 3.85 8.11
CA GLU A 49 -5.92 2.60 8.41
C GLU A 49 -5.32 1.42 7.65
N ARG A 50 -4.99 1.61 6.37
CA ARG A 50 -4.35 0.58 5.56
C ARG A 50 -2.96 0.22 6.08
N ALA A 51 -2.16 1.21 6.47
CA ALA A 51 -0.82 1.00 7.00
C ALA A 51 -0.81 0.08 8.24
N ARG A 52 -1.85 0.12 9.08
CA ARG A 52 -1.98 -0.76 10.25
C ARG A 52 -2.03 -2.25 9.89
N ARG A 53 -2.42 -2.61 8.67
CA ARG A 53 -2.46 -4.00 8.20
C ARG A 53 -1.06 -4.56 7.94
N PHE A 54 -0.07 -3.70 7.78
CA PHE A 54 1.31 -4.08 7.50
C PHE A 54 2.15 -3.81 8.75
N SER A 55 2.71 -4.86 9.36
CA SER A 55 3.64 -4.69 10.47
C SER A 55 4.72 -5.76 10.44
N TRP A 56 5.95 -5.35 10.75
CA TRP A 56 7.09 -6.26 10.86
C TRP A 56 6.85 -7.42 11.84
N PRO A 57 6.28 -7.18 13.05
CA PRO A 57 5.97 -8.29 13.96
C PRO A 57 4.96 -9.29 13.39
N ALA A 58 3.93 -8.83 12.66
CA ALA A 58 2.97 -9.73 12.04
C ALA A 58 3.62 -10.56 10.92
N CYS A 59 4.45 -9.93 10.08
CA CYS A 59 5.25 -10.62 9.06
C CYS A 59 6.14 -11.70 9.68
N ALA A 60 6.91 -11.36 10.73
CA ALA A 60 7.80 -12.31 11.41
C ALA A 60 7.04 -13.52 11.97
N ARG A 61 5.89 -13.29 12.64
CA ARG A 61 5.04 -14.38 13.15
C ARG A 61 4.48 -15.27 12.04
N ALA A 62 4.03 -14.68 10.94
CA ALA A 62 3.51 -15.43 9.80
C ALA A 62 4.61 -16.31 9.17
N THR A 63 5.82 -15.76 9.02
CA THR A 63 6.98 -16.50 8.50
C THR A 63 7.38 -17.65 9.44
N MET A 64 7.46 -17.41 10.75
CA MET A 64 7.77 -18.45 11.73
C MET A 64 6.75 -19.59 11.71
N ALA A 65 5.45 -19.28 11.62
CA ALA A 65 4.40 -20.30 11.55
C ALA A 65 4.55 -21.22 10.33
N VAL A 66 5.09 -20.74 9.22
CA VAL A 66 5.41 -21.56 8.05
C VAL A 66 6.59 -22.49 8.35
N TYR A 67 7.66 -21.98 8.98
CA TYR A 67 8.79 -22.80 9.38
C TYR A 67 8.39 -23.91 10.35
N ASP A 68 7.60 -23.58 11.38
CA ASP A 68 7.09 -24.55 12.35
C ASP A 68 6.26 -25.64 11.68
N ARG A 69 5.38 -25.27 10.73
CA ARG A 69 4.56 -26.23 9.97
C ARG A 69 5.42 -27.18 9.14
N VAL A 70 6.43 -26.65 8.44
CA VAL A 70 7.31 -27.47 7.59
C VAL A 70 8.15 -28.41 8.44
N LEU A 71 8.68 -27.96 9.58
CA LEU A 71 9.44 -28.80 10.50
C LEU A 71 8.55 -29.88 11.14
N ALA A 72 7.32 -29.56 11.52
CA ALA A 72 6.36 -30.53 12.07
C ALA A 72 5.95 -31.60 11.05
N SER A 73 5.91 -31.29 9.76
CA SER A 73 5.60 -32.25 8.70
C SER A 73 6.74 -33.20 8.32
N ARG A 74 7.92 -33.05 8.93
CA ARG A 74 9.12 -33.86 8.67
C ARG A 74 9.43 -34.89 9.76
N GLY A 75 8.61 -34.97 10.80
CA GLY A 75 8.64 -36.03 11.84
C GLY A 75 7.47 -36.98 11.66
#